data_AF-A0A5J6HZW4-F1
#
_entry.id   AF-A0A5J6HZW4-F1
#
_cell.length_a   1.000
_cell.length_b   1.000
_cell.length_c   1.000
_cell.angle_alpha   90.00
_cell.angle_beta   90.00
_cell.angle_gamma   90.00
#
_symmetry.space_group_name_H-M   'P 1'
#
loop_
_entity.id
_entity.type
_entity.pdbx_description
1 polymer ?
#
loop_
_entity_poly.entity_id
_entity_poly.type
_entity_poly.pdbx_seq_one_letter_code
_entity_poly.pdbx_strand_id
1 'polypeptide(L)'
;MGIEVKIVEMTVDGQPKTCPDCAISMFSLDGRGIFDFFPAWGNCDSGHSWEDPLITVGDLKKIKAASTGRQRAEDDDVFEIEVGGAVLAGTLHPEVILDDLKRAGGIYWTRIIKPAARRRKNKAVRAITRPIRRTARNGVATVKAGALEAAWTVQAGGYEPDPDYTPEPINPCPACEGRGHHAIESRLHDTTRIRCAVCHGTGEID
;
A
#
# COMPACT_ATOMS: atom_id res chain seq x y z
N MET A 1 -27.58 -29.68 -8.00
CA MET A 1 -26.54 -28.76 -7.48
C MET A 1 -25.58 -29.61 -6.67
N GLY A 2 -24.33 -29.72 -7.10
CA GLY A 2 -23.29 -30.33 -6.27
C GLY A 2 -22.95 -29.38 -5.12
N ILE A 3 -22.66 -29.94 -3.95
CA ILE A 3 -22.16 -29.18 -2.80
C ILE A 3 -20.65 -29.34 -2.75
N GLU A 4 -19.91 -28.24 -2.72
CA GLU A 4 -18.47 -28.24 -2.51
C GLU A 4 -18.18 -27.51 -1.20
N VAL A 5 -17.34 -28.10 -0.36
CA VAL A 5 -16.85 -27.52 0.88
C VAL A 5 -15.33 -27.49 0.83
N LYS A 6 -14.75 -26.30 0.90
CA LYS A 6 -13.28 -26.13 0.90
C LYS A 6 -12.80 -26.05 2.34
N ILE A 7 -11.80 -26.87 2.67
CA ILE A 7 -11.32 -27.09 4.03
C ILE A 7 -9.84 -26.71 4.07
N VAL A 8 -9.46 -25.89 5.06
CA VAL A 8 -8.06 -25.52 5.33
C VAL A 8 -7.42 -26.58 6.21
N GLU A 9 -8.16 -26.99 7.24
CA GLU A 9 -7.80 -28.06 8.16
C GLU A 9 -9.06 -28.70 8.70
N MET A 10 -9.02 -30.02 8.93
CA MET A 10 -10.10 -30.76 9.55
C MET A 10 -9.52 -31.88 10.38
N THR A 11 -10.21 -32.19 11.47
CA THR A 11 -9.92 -33.30 12.37
C THR A 11 -11.11 -34.23 12.45
N VAL A 12 -10.83 -35.52 12.65
CA VAL A 12 -11.80 -36.56 12.98
C VAL A 12 -11.39 -37.12 14.33
N ASP A 13 -12.22 -36.94 15.35
CA ASP A 13 -11.91 -37.33 16.73
C ASP A 13 -10.55 -36.79 17.22
N GLY A 14 -10.24 -35.54 16.84
CA GLY A 14 -8.98 -34.86 17.17
C GLY A 14 -7.77 -35.32 16.36
N GLN A 15 -7.91 -36.29 15.45
CA GLN A 15 -6.85 -36.68 14.52
C GLN A 15 -6.93 -35.87 13.22
N PRO A 16 -5.81 -35.30 12.72
CA PRO A 16 -5.84 -34.51 11.51
C PRO A 16 -6.22 -35.38 10.31
N LYS A 17 -7.20 -34.92 9.54
CA LYS A 17 -7.56 -35.49 8.25
C LYS A 17 -6.69 -34.84 7.19
N THR A 18 -5.96 -35.66 6.45
CA THR A 18 -5.08 -35.22 5.38
C THR A 18 -5.33 -36.01 4.10
N CYS A 19 -4.87 -35.47 2.98
CA CYS A 19 -4.80 -36.22 1.74
C CYS A 19 -4.02 -37.53 1.96
N PRO A 20 -4.53 -38.70 1.52
CA PRO A 20 -3.86 -39.98 1.73
C PRO A 20 -2.52 -40.10 0.97
N ASP A 21 -2.38 -39.37 -0.15
CA ASP A 21 -1.21 -39.50 -1.03
C ASP A 21 -0.06 -38.54 -0.66
N CYS A 22 -0.38 -37.32 -0.21
CA CYS A 22 0.63 -36.28 0.04
C CYS A 22 0.57 -35.66 1.44
N ALA A 23 -0.32 -36.12 2.32
CA ALA A 23 -0.45 -35.66 3.70
C ALA A 23 -0.74 -34.15 3.88
N ILE A 24 -1.21 -33.46 2.83
CA ILE A 24 -1.65 -32.06 2.92
C ILE A 24 -3.02 -31.99 3.60
N SER A 25 -3.19 -31.05 4.53
CA SER A 25 -4.42 -30.81 5.30
C SER A 25 -5.45 -29.96 4.56
N MET A 26 -5.03 -29.26 3.50
CA MET A 26 -5.89 -28.40 2.69
C MET A 26 -6.47 -29.17 1.49
N PHE A 27 -7.79 -29.29 1.46
CA PHE A 27 -8.52 -30.02 0.42
C PHE A 27 -9.97 -29.52 0.30
N SER A 28 -10.63 -29.85 -0.81
CA SER A 28 -12.07 -29.70 -0.97
C SER A 28 -12.77 -31.05 -0.88
N LEU A 29 -14.00 -31.04 -0.37
CA LEU A 29 -14.91 -32.18 -0.42
C LEU A 29 -16.12 -31.84 -1.28
N ASP A 30 -16.33 -32.63 -2.32
CA ASP A 30 -17.38 -32.47 -3.31
C ASP A 30 -18.44 -33.57 -3.19
N GLY A 31 -19.68 -33.15 -3.00
CA GLY A 31 -20.85 -33.99 -3.14
C GLY A 31 -21.34 -34.01 -4.58
N ARG A 32 -20.94 -35.03 -5.35
CA ARG A 32 -21.35 -35.20 -6.75
C ARG A 32 -22.68 -35.95 -6.92
N GLY A 33 -23.20 -36.55 -5.85
CA GLY A 33 -24.45 -37.29 -5.84
C GLY A 33 -25.69 -36.40 -5.64
N ILE A 34 -26.84 -36.85 -6.16
CA ILE A 34 -28.15 -36.21 -5.92
C ILE A 34 -28.78 -36.61 -4.58
N PHE A 35 -28.30 -37.70 -3.96
CA PHE A 35 -28.79 -38.21 -2.70
C PHE A 35 -27.78 -37.99 -1.58
N ASP A 36 -28.29 -37.76 -0.38
CA ASP A 36 -27.48 -37.41 0.79
C ASP A 36 -26.59 -38.53 1.29
N PHE A 37 -26.88 -39.79 0.96
CA PHE A 37 -26.08 -40.94 1.36
C PHE A 37 -24.89 -41.24 0.44
N PHE A 38 -24.76 -40.53 -0.68
CA PHE A 38 -23.60 -40.76 -1.55
C PHE A 38 -22.31 -40.28 -0.87
N PRO A 39 -21.17 -40.97 -1.12
CA PRO A 39 -19.88 -40.57 -0.59
C PRO A 39 -19.42 -39.24 -1.20
N ALA A 40 -18.70 -38.47 -0.41
CA ALA A 40 -18.02 -37.25 -0.84
C ALA A 40 -16.72 -37.59 -1.58
N TRP A 41 -16.29 -36.70 -2.47
CA TRP A 41 -15.02 -36.80 -3.18
C TRP A 41 -14.06 -35.74 -2.66
N GLY A 42 -12.89 -36.15 -2.17
CA GLY A 42 -11.83 -35.25 -1.77
C GLY A 42 -10.95 -34.85 -2.95
N ASN A 43 -10.57 -33.57 -3.03
CA ASN A 43 -9.50 -33.09 -3.92
C ASN A 43 -8.53 -32.24 -3.10
N CYS A 44 -7.25 -32.60 -3.04
CA CYS A 44 -6.26 -31.76 -2.35
C CYS A 44 -5.73 -30.65 -3.26
N ASP A 45 -5.10 -29.65 -2.66
CA ASP A 45 -4.52 -28.51 -3.39
C ASP A 45 -3.39 -28.93 -4.36
N SER A 46 -2.76 -30.08 -4.13
CA SER A 46 -1.78 -30.67 -5.05
C SER A 46 -2.38 -31.46 -6.21
N GLY A 47 -3.71 -31.55 -6.30
CA GLY A 47 -4.42 -32.18 -7.41
C GLY A 47 -4.67 -33.68 -7.28
N HIS A 48 -4.40 -34.31 -6.13
CA HIS A 48 -4.86 -35.68 -5.87
C HIS A 48 -6.35 -35.68 -5.57
N SER A 49 -7.04 -36.70 -6.05
CA SER A 49 -8.47 -36.90 -5.82
C SER A 49 -8.70 -38.30 -5.24
N TRP A 50 -9.58 -38.39 -4.26
CA TRP A 50 -9.96 -39.65 -3.63
C TRP A 50 -11.45 -39.66 -3.29
N GLU A 51 -12.01 -40.86 -3.15
CA GLU A 51 -13.34 -41.04 -2.61
C GLU A 51 -13.26 -41.14 -1.08
N ASP A 52 -14.08 -40.37 -0.38
CA ASP A 52 -14.16 -40.39 1.08
C ASP A 52 -15.32 -41.28 1.53
N PRO A 53 -15.04 -42.51 2.00
CA PRO A 53 -16.12 -43.44 2.36
C PRO A 53 -16.81 -43.06 3.68
N LEU A 54 -16.25 -42.15 4.47
CA LEU A 54 -16.77 -41.78 5.79
C LEU A 54 -17.65 -40.54 5.75
N ILE A 55 -17.45 -39.66 4.78
CA ILE A 55 -18.17 -38.40 4.68
C ILE A 55 -19.17 -38.50 3.53
N THR A 56 -20.44 -38.23 3.81
CA THR A 56 -21.50 -38.25 2.80
C THR A 56 -21.87 -36.86 2.31
N VAL A 57 -22.60 -36.77 1.19
CA VAL A 57 -23.20 -35.52 0.70
C VAL A 57 -24.07 -34.84 1.77
N GLY A 58 -24.78 -35.63 2.58
CA GLY A 58 -25.59 -35.12 3.69
C GLY A 58 -24.74 -34.48 4.78
N ASP A 59 -23.56 -35.03 5.05
CA ASP A 59 -22.64 -34.47 6.04
C ASP A 59 -22.00 -33.18 5.55
N LEU A 60 -21.69 -33.06 4.25
CA LEU A 60 -21.25 -31.78 3.66
C LEU A 60 -22.29 -30.66 3.87
N LYS A 61 -23.59 -30.99 3.80
CA LYS A 61 -24.66 -30.03 4.09
C LYS A 61 -24.68 -29.63 5.57
N LYS A 62 -24.43 -30.57 6.48
CA LYS A 62 -24.32 -30.28 7.92
C LYS A 62 -23.11 -29.41 8.22
N ILE A 63 -21.94 -29.69 7.62
CA ILE A 63 -20.74 -28.85 7.75
C ILE A 63 -21.07 -27.42 7.33
N LYS A 64 -21.69 -27.26 6.16
CA LYS A 64 -22.06 -25.93 5.67
C LYS A 64 -23.11 -25.23 6.54
N ALA A 65 -24.02 -25.97 7.16
CA ALA A 65 -25.01 -25.42 8.07
C ALA A 65 -24.44 -25.08 9.47
N ALA A 66 -23.40 -25.79 9.90
CA ALA A 66 -22.73 -25.60 11.19
C ALA A 66 -21.59 -24.57 11.14
N SER A 67 -21.16 -24.19 9.93
CA SER A 67 -20.21 -23.11 9.69
C SER A 67 -20.61 -21.84 10.45
N THR A 68 -19.66 -21.28 11.20
CA THR A 68 -19.86 -20.02 11.93
C THR A 68 -19.96 -18.83 10.99
N GLY A 69 -19.39 -18.95 9.79
CA GLY A 69 -19.24 -17.88 8.83
C GLY A 69 -18.25 -16.82 9.31
N ARG A 70 -18.00 -15.82 8.45
CA ARG A 70 -17.06 -14.72 8.71
C ARG A 70 -17.76 -13.38 8.62
N GLN A 71 -17.45 -12.48 9.56
CA GLN A 71 -17.92 -11.09 9.51
C GLN A 71 -16.79 -10.11 9.16
N ARG A 72 -15.55 -10.45 9.50
CA ARG A 72 -14.34 -9.67 9.24
C ARG A 72 -13.27 -10.48 8.52
N ALA A 73 -12.34 -9.78 7.87
CA ALA A 73 -11.24 -10.40 7.14
C ALA A 73 -10.27 -11.19 8.04
N GLU A 74 -10.31 -10.99 9.35
CA GLU A 74 -9.49 -11.71 10.33
C GLU A 74 -10.21 -12.87 11.00
N ASP A 75 -11.53 -13.00 10.82
CA ASP A 75 -12.29 -14.07 11.46
C ASP A 75 -12.03 -15.40 10.71
N ASP A 76 -11.94 -16.50 11.45
CA ASP A 76 -11.88 -17.85 10.89
C ASP A 76 -13.30 -18.44 10.80
N ASP A 77 -13.57 -19.19 9.74
CA ASP A 77 -14.84 -19.91 9.57
C ASP A 77 -14.67 -21.34 10.09
N VAL A 78 -15.21 -21.62 11.27
CA VAL A 78 -15.04 -22.92 11.93
C VAL A 78 -16.33 -23.72 11.90
N PHE A 79 -16.21 -25.04 11.98
CA PHE A 79 -17.35 -25.94 12.13
C PHE A 79 -17.01 -27.08 13.09
N GLU A 80 -18.03 -27.60 13.75
CA GLU A 80 -17.96 -28.81 14.57
C GLU A 80 -19.29 -29.56 14.43
N ILE A 81 -19.23 -30.82 13.97
CA ILE A 81 -20.40 -31.68 13.80
C ILE A 81 -20.08 -33.12 14.23
N GLU A 82 -21.12 -33.86 14.64
CA GLU A 82 -21.01 -35.29 14.90
C GLU A 82 -21.58 -36.10 13.72
N VAL A 83 -20.80 -37.05 13.19
CA VAL A 83 -21.18 -37.93 12.09
C VAL A 83 -20.79 -39.35 12.44
N GLY A 84 -21.78 -40.26 12.51
CA GLY A 84 -21.52 -41.68 12.76
C GLY A 84 -20.84 -41.99 14.09
N GLY A 85 -20.95 -41.09 15.08
CA GLY A 85 -20.27 -41.18 16.39
C GLY A 85 -18.86 -40.62 16.41
N ALA A 86 -18.36 -40.06 15.30
CA ALA A 86 -17.10 -39.34 15.21
C ALA A 86 -17.34 -37.83 15.16
N VAL A 87 -16.49 -37.05 15.84
CA VAL A 87 -16.52 -35.59 15.83
C VAL A 87 -15.65 -35.07 14.70
N LEU A 88 -16.28 -34.38 13.76
CA LEU A 88 -15.62 -33.64 12.68
C LEU A 88 -15.54 -32.16 13.07
N ALA A 89 -14.33 -31.67 13.27
CA ALA A 89 -14.09 -30.26 13.58
C ALA A 89 -12.98 -29.69 12.70
N GLY A 90 -13.14 -28.46 12.23
CA GLY A 90 -12.15 -27.85 11.35
C GLY A 90 -12.45 -26.41 10.96
N THR A 91 -11.59 -25.91 10.08
CA THR A 91 -11.64 -24.55 9.55
C THR A 91 -11.89 -24.61 8.05
N LEU A 92 -12.92 -23.91 7.59
CA LEU A 92 -13.28 -23.79 6.18
C LEU A 92 -12.43 -22.73 5.49
N HIS A 93 -12.27 -22.88 4.18
CA HIS A 93 -11.65 -21.84 3.38
C HIS A 93 -12.54 -20.60 3.41
N PRO A 94 -11.98 -19.43 3.74
CA PRO A 94 -12.75 -18.20 3.80
C PRO A 94 -13.42 -17.90 2.45
N GLU A 95 -14.73 -17.66 2.48
CA GLU A 95 -15.42 -16.99 1.38
C GLU A 95 -15.03 -15.50 1.34
N VAL A 96 -14.98 -14.92 0.15
CA VAL A 96 -14.62 -13.51 -0.03
C VAL A 96 -15.76 -12.62 0.47
N ILE A 97 -15.50 -11.85 1.53
CA ILE A 97 -16.47 -10.90 2.08
C ILE A 97 -16.13 -9.46 1.67
N LEU A 98 -17.09 -8.54 1.84
CA LEU A 98 -16.90 -7.11 1.52
C LEU A 98 -15.70 -6.48 2.22
N ASP A 99 -15.35 -6.98 3.41
CA ASP A 99 -14.21 -6.49 4.17
C ASP A 99 -12.86 -6.85 3.53
N ASP A 100 -12.74 -8.07 2.97
CA ASP A 100 -11.57 -8.49 2.18
C ASP A 100 -11.34 -7.56 0.99
N LEU A 101 -12.43 -7.18 0.30
CA LEU A 101 -12.37 -6.25 -0.84
C LEU A 101 -11.94 -4.84 -0.42
N LYS A 102 -12.44 -4.34 0.71
CA LYS A 102 -12.04 -3.03 1.25
C LYS A 102 -10.56 -3.02 1.62
N ARG A 103 -10.09 -4.08 2.27
CA ARG A 103 -8.68 -4.24 2.65
C ARG A 103 -7.78 -4.32 1.42
N ALA A 104 -8.15 -5.11 0.42
CA ALA A 104 -7.44 -5.19 -0.86
C ALA A 104 -7.40 -3.82 -1.58
N GLY A 105 -8.52 -3.10 -1.62
CA GLY A 105 -8.61 -1.75 -2.18
C GLY A 105 -7.71 -0.74 -1.46
N GLY A 106 -7.67 -0.79 -0.13
CA GLY A 106 -6.78 0.04 0.69
C GLY A 106 -5.30 -0.24 0.41
N ILE A 107 -4.92 -1.52 0.28
CA ILE A 107 -3.56 -1.93 -0.08
C ILE A 107 -3.21 -1.46 -1.50
N TYR A 108 -4.11 -1.64 -2.47
CA TYR A 108 -3.93 -1.20 -3.84
C TYR A 108 -3.74 0.33 -3.92
N TRP A 109 -4.58 1.09 -3.24
CA TRP A 109 -4.48 2.54 -3.17
C TRP A 109 -3.14 3.00 -2.58
N THR A 110 -2.74 2.42 -1.44
CA THR A 110 -1.53 2.84 -0.73
C THR A 110 -0.23 2.42 -1.43
N ARG A 111 -0.20 1.23 -2.06
CA ARG A 111 1.02 0.71 -2.71
C ARG A 111 1.18 1.16 -4.16
N ILE A 112 0.10 1.36 -4.91
CA ILE A 112 0.16 1.62 -6.35
C ILE A 112 -0.26 3.05 -6.66
N ILE A 113 -1.49 3.43 -6.30
CA ILE A 113 -2.05 4.72 -6.75
C ILE A 113 -1.38 5.90 -6.04
N LYS A 114 -1.30 5.88 -4.71
CA LYS A 114 -0.75 6.99 -3.91
C LYS A 114 0.71 7.31 -4.27
N PRO A 115 1.62 6.33 -4.45
CA PRO A 115 2.99 6.61 -4.89
C PRO A 115 3.04 7.15 -6.33
N ALA A 116 2.24 6.62 -7.25
CA ALA A 116 2.17 7.10 -8.62
C ALA A 116 1.67 8.55 -8.70
N ALA A 117 0.60 8.88 -7.96
CA ALA A 117 0.07 10.23 -7.84
C ALA A 117 1.10 11.20 -7.24
N ARG A 118 1.81 10.80 -6.18
CA ARG A 118 2.88 11.61 -5.58
C ARG A 118 4.03 11.86 -6.55
N ARG A 119 4.44 10.86 -7.34
CA ARG A 119 5.47 11.02 -8.38
C ARG A 119 5.02 12.00 -9.47
N ARG A 120 3.77 11.91 -9.94
CA ARG A 120 3.20 12.85 -10.92
C ARG A 120 3.17 14.27 -10.38
N LYS A 121 2.68 14.47 -9.16
CA LYS A 121 2.69 15.78 -8.48
C LYS A 121 4.10 16.35 -8.39
N ASN A 122 5.07 15.57 -7.91
CA ASN A 122 6.45 16.02 -7.79
C ASN A 122 7.09 16.33 -9.15
N LYS A 123 6.75 15.59 -10.21
CA LYS A 123 7.19 15.89 -11.58
C LYS A 123 6.62 17.22 -12.06
N ALA A 124 5.34 17.49 -11.83
CA ALA A 124 4.70 18.75 -12.19
C ALA A 124 5.32 19.94 -11.42
N VAL A 125 5.49 19.81 -10.10
CA VAL A 125 6.15 20.83 -9.26
C VAL A 125 7.59 21.08 -9.73
N ARG A 126 8.35 20.03 -10.04
CA ARG A 126 9.73 20.18 -10.56
C ARG A 126 9.77 20.79 -11.96
N ALA A 127 8.79 20.51 -12.81
CA ALA A 127 8.71 21.11 -14.13
C ALA A 127 8.47 22.63 -14.06
N ILE A 128 7.71 23.10 -13.06
CA ILE A 128 7.45 24.52 -12.81
C ILE A 128 8.65 25.19 -12.12
N THR A 129 9.19 24.57 -11.08
CA THR A 129 10.24 25.19 -10.24
C THR A 129 11.63 25.17 -10.88
N ARG A 130 11.97 24.16 -11.69
CA ARG A 130 13.28 24.07 -12.36
C ARG A 130 13.60 25.24 -13.29
N PRO A 131 12.71 25.68 -14.21
CA PRO A 131 13.00 26.80 -15.10
C PRO A 131 13.16 28.10 -14.32
N ILE A 132 12.31 28.37 -13.32
CA ILE A 132 12.42 29.55 -12.43
C ILE A 132 13.77 29.55 -11.72
N ARG A 133 14.18 28.41 -11.14
CA ARG A 133 15.45 28.30 -10.43
C ARG A 133 16.67 28.38 -11.36
N ARG A 134 16.53 27.98 -12.63
CA ARG A 134 17.60 28.04 -13.64
C ARG A 134 17.76 29.46 -14.22
N THR A 135 16.67 30.20 -14.40
CA THR A 135 16.71 31.63 -14.77
C THR A 135 17.21 32.48 -13.60
N ALA A 136 16.74 32.21 -12.38
CA ALA A 136 17.23 32.87 -11.17
C ALA A 136 18.72 32.62 -10.88
N ARG A 137 19.31 31.52 -11.34
CA ARG A 137 20.76 31.28 -11.20
C ARG A 137 21.65 31.95 -12.26
N ASN A 138 21.09 32.33 -13.41
CA ASN A 138 21.88 32.83 -14.55
C ASN A 138 21.68 34.33 -14.85
N GLY A 139 20.79 35.04 -14.15
CA GLY A 139 20.52 36.47 -14.38
C GLY A 139 21.14 37.40 -13.32
N VAL A 140 21.62 38.57 -13.76
CA VAL A 140 21.84 39.74 -12.89
C VAL A 140 20.51 40.16 -12.27
N ALA A 141 20.51 40.66 -11.03
CA ALA A 141 19.33 40.87 -10.18
C ALA A 141 18.10 41.53 -10.88
N THR A 142 18.31 42.44 -11.83
CA THR A 142 17.26 43.10 -12.61
C THR A 142 16.55 42.18 -13.61
N VAL A 143 17.27 41.25 -14.23
CA VAL A 143 16.69 40.21 -15.11
C VAL A 143 15.93 39.17 -14.29
N LYS A 144 16.37 38.90 -13.05
CA LYS A 144 15.67 38.00 -12.13
C LYS A 144 14.30 38.53 -11.73
N ALA A 145 14.20 39.83 -11.42
CA ALA A 145 12.93 40.48 -11.07
C ALA A 145 11.93 40.41 -12.24
N GLY A 146 12.35 40.82 -13.45
CA GLY A 146 11.47 40.79 -14.63
C GLY A 146 11.04 39.37 -15.04
N ALA A 147 11.90 38.36 -14.85
CA ALA A 147 11.54 36.96 -15.13
C ALA A 147 10.58 36.37 -14.09
N LEU A 148 10.74 36.74 -12.81
CA LEU A 148 9.81 36.35 -11.73
C LEU A 148 8.46 37.02 -11.92
N GLU A 149 8.45 38.29 -12.30
CA GLU A 149 7.25 39.08 -12.60
C GLU A 149 6.52 38.57 -13.85
N ALA A 150 7.25 38.22 -14.92
CA ALA A 150 6.69 37.60 -16.12
C ALA A 150 6.11 36.19 -15.83
N ALA A 151 6.80 35.39 -15.02
CA ALA A 151 6.28 34.08 -14.61
C ALA A 151 5.04 34.20 -13.72
N TRP A 152 5.00 35.20 -12.84
CA TRP A 152 3.86 35.48 -11.97
C TRP A 152 2.67 36.03 -12.76
N THR A 153 2.87 36.94 -13.71
CA THR A 153 1.80 37.49 -14.57
C THR A 153 1.18 36.43 -15.48
N VAL A 154 1.98 35.51 -16.03
CA VAL A 154 1.48 34.34 -16.79
C VAL A 154 0.67 33.39 -15.90
N GLN A 155 1.00 33.30 -14.61
CA GLN A 155 0.35 32.40 -13.66
C GLN A 155 -0.89 33.02 -12.97
N ALA A 156 -0.92 34.34 -12.80
CA ALA A 156 -1.95 35.08 -12.05
C ALA A 156 -2.96 35.84 -12.93
N GLY A 157 -2.82 35.82 -14.26
CA GLY A 157 -3.81 36.39 -15.17
C GLY A 157 -3.70 37.90 -15.43
N GLY A 158 -2.50 38.47 -15.26
CA GLY A 158 -2.20 39.88 -15.57
C GLY A 158 -2.72 40.87 -14.52
N TYR A 159 -1.83 41.37 -13.67
CA TYR A 159 -2.06 42.58 -12.87
C TYR A 159 -0.91 43.54 -13.14
N GLU A 160 -1.23 44.81 -13.36
CA GLU A 160 -0.25 45.86 -13.65
C GLU A 160 0.40 46.30 -12.32
N PRO A 161 1.73 46.40 -12.22
CA PRO A 161 2.39 46.66 -10.95
C PRO A 161 2.05 48.06 -10.43
N ASP A 162 1.80 48.18 -9.13
CA ASP A 162 1.60 49.46 -8.46
C ASP A 162 2.89 50.30 -8.59
N PRO A 163 2.87 51.43 -9.32
CA PRO A 163 4.06 52.23 -9.61
C PRO A 163 4.69 52.85 -8.37
N ASP A 164 3.99 52.85 -7.23
CA ASP A 164 4.45 53.45 -5.97
C ASP A 164 5.09 52.43 -5.00
N TYR A 165 5.21 51.15 -5.37
CA TYR A 165 5.83 50.13 -4.51
C TYR A 165 7.35 50.33 -4.39
N THR A 166 7.79 50.79 -3.21
CA THR A 166 9.20 50.88 -2.84
C THR A 166 9.58 49.68 -1.97
N PRO A 167 10.42 48.73 -2.45
CA PRO A 167 10.81 47.59 -1.65
C PRO A 167 11.65 48.02 -0.44
N GLU A 168 11.34 47.48 0.73
CA GLU A 168 12.12 47.73 1.94
C GLU A 168 13.56 47.20 1.79
N PRO A 169 14.57 47.92 2.30
CA PRO A 169 15.95 47.52 2.20
C PRO A 169 16.22 46.24 3.01
N ILE A 170 16.71 45.21 2.32
CA ILE A 170 17.15 43.96 2.95
C ILE A 170 18.45 44.24 3.71
N ASN A 171 18.39 44.19 5.04
CA ASN A 171 19.58 44.33 5.87
C ASN A 171 20.52 43.13 5.67
N PRO A 172 21.83 43.35 5.45
CA PRO A 172 22.77 42.25 5.25
C PRO A 172 22.85 41.39 6.51
N CYS A 173 22.94 40.06 6.33
CA CYS A 173 23.05 39.13 7.45
C CYS A 173 24.24 39.53 8.35
N PRO A 174 24.03 39.80 9.65
CA PRO A 174 25.10 40.28 10.53
C PRO A 174 26.18 39.21 10.77
N ALA A 175 25.84 37.93 10.61
CA ALA A 175 26.79 36.83 10.81
C ALA A 175 27.81 36.72 9.69
N CYS A 176 27.42 36.99 8.43
CA CYS A 176 28.32 36.86 7.28
C CYS A 176 28.50 38.17 6.49
N GLU A 177 28.01 39.28 7.02
CA GLU A 177 27.97 40.60 6.37
C GLU A 177 27.42 40.54 4.93
N GLY A 178 26.40 39.70 4.72
CA GLY A 178 25.80 39.48 3.40
C GLY A 178 26.64 38.65 2.41
N ARG A 179 27.81 38.12 2.80
CA ARG A 179 28.68 37.32 1.90
C ARG A 179 28.23 35.88 1.73
N GLY A 180 27.35 35.38 2.61
CA GLY A 180 26.80 34.02 2.58
C GLY A 180 27.78 32.89 2.96
N HIS A 181 29.05 33.20 3.20
CA HIS A 181 30.09 32.24 3.58
C HIS A 181 31.22 32.92 4.37
N HIS A 182 31.96 32.11 5.13
CA HIS A 182 33.20 32.46 5.81
C HIS A 182 34.38 31.83 5.08
N ALA A 183 35.41 32.60 4.83
CA ALA A 183 36.68 32.10 4.31
C ALA A 183 37.60 31.80 5.50
N ILE A 184 38.06 30.55 5.61
CA ILE A 184 39.10 30.16 6.56
C ILE A 184 40.36 29.89 5.76
N GLU A 185 41.39 30.68 6.03
CA GLU A 185 42.73 30.44 5.53
C GLU A 185 43.44 29.51 6.52
N SER A 186 43.91 28.37 6.01
CA SER A 186 44.70 27.44 6.82
C SER A 186 46.07 27.28 6.17
N ARG A 187 47.11 27.00 6.97
CA ARG A 187 48.46 26.73 6.45
C ARG A 187 48.58 25.40 5.70
N LEU A 188 47.53 24.57 5.73
CA LEU A 188 47.52 23.21 5.17
C LEU A 188 46.78 23.13 3.83
N HIS A 189 45.84 24.04 3.55
CA HIS A 189 45.04 24.08 2.33
C HIS A 189 44.72 25.52 1.91
N ASP A 190 44.66 25.75 0.60
CA ASP A 190 44.11 26.99 0.02
C ASP A 190 42.71 27.29 0.59
N THR A 191 42.37 28.58 0.64
CA THR A 191 41.23 29.16 1.36
C THR A 191 39.97 28.28 1.29
N THR A 192 39.55 27.76 2.44
CA THR A 192 38.34 26.93 2.55
C THR A 192 37.14 27.82 2.83
N ARG A 193 36.11 27.74 1.99
CA ARG A 193 34.86 28.50 2.15
C ARG A 193 33.81 27.66 2.86
N ILE A 194 33.43 28.06 4.07
CA ILE A 194 32.37 27.45 4.87
C ILE A 194 31.10 28.28 4.73
N ARG A 195 29.97 27.66 4.37
CA ARG A 195 28.69 28.38 4.21
C ARG A 195 28.20 28.92 5.56
N CYS A 196 27.61 30.12 5.55
CA CYS A 196 27.00 30.68 6.76
C CYS A 196 25.79 29.84 7.17
N ALA A 197 25.82 29.25 8.36
CA ALA A 197 24.74 28.41 8.87
C ALA A 197 23.43 29.19 9.05
N VAL A 198 23.50 30.49 9.36
CA VAL A 198 22.34 31.37 9.51
C VAL A 198 21.63 31.50 8.16
N CYS A 199 22.33 31.95 7.13
CA CYS A 199 21.74 32.12 5.80
C CYS A 199 21.33 30.79 5.14
N HIS A 200 22.01 29.68 5.47
CA HIS A 200 21.65 28.35 4.98
C HIS A 200 20.44 27.75 5.73
N GLY A 201 20.18 28.20 6.97
CA GLY A 201 19.03 27.77 7.78
C GLY A 201 17.77 28.61 7.56
N THR A 202 17.91 29.91 7.29
CA THR A 202 16.79 30.84 7.05
C THR A 202 16.33 30.87 5.59
N GLY A 203 17.07 30.27 4.66
CA GLY A 203 16.74 30.29 3.24
C GLY A 203 17.01 31.63 2.56
N GLU A 204 17.76 32.53 3.21
CA GLU A 204 18.14 33.86 2.68
C GLU A 204 19.29 33.81 1.66
N ILE A 205 19.73 32.63 1.23
CA ILE A 205 20.59 32.49 0.04
C ILE A 205 19.77 31.87 -1.09
N ASP A 206 19.07 32.73 -1.84
CA ASP A 206 18.78 32.58 -3.28
C ASP A 206 18.79 33.97 -3.95
#